data_AF-A0A8T1QTX7-F1
#
_entry.id   AF-A0A8T1QTX7-F1
#
_cell.length_a   1.000
_cell.length_b   1.000
_cell.length_c   1.000
_cell.angle_alpha   90.00
_cell.angle_beta   90.00
_cell.angle_gamma   90.00
#
_symmetry.space_group_name_H-M   'P 1'
#
loop_
_entity.id
_entity.type
_entity.pdbx_description
1 polymer ?
#
loop_
_entity_poly.entity_id
_entity_poly.type
_entity_poly.pdbx_seq_one_letter_code
_entity_poly.pdbx_strand_id
1 'polypeptide(L)'
;MSLLHCPVNFMEIDNAISGISKLQEQTEKSLEEISYWTWSELLVALKRWQDLLPVESSSGVIQRCLDSLAGRLVLATETSPCPSTSSQDSPGFRFSCDTNSTKSLKTSLSRATWWFDDLLILSPFLVEMVVKSMVAQKLDHVIISRFLLYYQKSKFCAATPHERRKIIETVIETLYTLEGSSVSCKSLFQILRVSMTMNINKSTRNKLESMIGSRLDESTLDNLLVPSAYGANYLYDVNLVLRLLKAFFRGGISQLSALQLKKVASLMDLYIAEVAPDPRLKPSKFQALAMALPDSARDSHDELYGAVDMYLQVHAGLSEEEKLKICCALNYEKLSAEVCIHLAQNIKFPAKTAVQVLISQQCQLKSLLHGTNNYSAYTDRLCTSTEVRSKGMKDEANGQVELYDGKLDVSSDCSKLRAQLQGMQWRVMELEKACRKMQTQTAKIIKSRLSGHGHTRSLPRLCS
;
A
#
# COMPACT_ATOMS: atom_id res chain seq x y z
N MET A 1 -28.12 5.25 -42.52
CA MET A 1 -27.20 6.42 -42.51
C MET A 1 -25.88 6.15 -43.26
N SER A 2 -25.87 5.28 -44.29
CA SER A 2 -24.68 4.98 -45.12
C SER A 2 -24.93 5.20 -46.63
N LEU A 3 -25.89 6.07 -46.98
CA LEU A 3 -26.24 6.39 -48.37
C LEU A 3 -26.34 7.89 -48.67
N LEU A 4 -25.78 8.76 -47.82
CA LEU A 4 -25.98 10.21 -47.94
C LEU A 4 -24.75 11.00 -48.44
N HIS A 5 -23.71 10.36 -48.97
CA HIS A 5 -22.58 11.10 -49.54
C HIS A 5 -21.98 10.51 -50.84
N CYS A 6 -22.84 10.09 -51.77
CA CYS A 6 -22.49 10.07 -53.20
C CYS A 6 -23.82 10.07 -53.99
N PRO A 7 -24.16 11.14 -54.75
CA PRO A 7 -23.31 11.73 -55.78
C PRO A 7 -23.21 13.26 -55.72
N VAL A 8 -21.99 13.78 -55.52
CA VAL A 8 -21.66 15.21 -55.64
C VAL A 8 -21.37 15.65 -57.09
N ASN A 9 -21.46 14.77 -58.09
CA ASN A 9 -20.93 15.12 -59.41
C ASN A 9 -21.91 15.56 -60.51
N PHE A 10 -23.23 15.55 -60.33
CA PHE A 10 -24.14 16.15 -61.32
C PHE A 10 -25.49 16.49 -60.67
N MET A 11 -25.67 17.75 -60.22
CA MET A 11 -26.90 18.56 -60.32
C MET A 11 -26.86 19.75 -59.33
N GLU A 12 -26.97 20.95 -59.92
CA GLU A 12 -27.45 22.23 -59.37
C GLU A 12 -27.09 22.59 -57.91
N ILE A 13 -26.05 23.41 -57.78
CA ILE A 13 -25.32 23.76 -56.55
C ILE A 13 -26.08 24.73 -55.60
N ASP A 14 -27.14 25.40 -56.02
CA ASP A 14 -27.81 26.40 -55.16
C ASP A 14 -28.89 25.81 -54.22
N ASN A 15 -29.51 24.68 -54.57
CA ASN A 15 -30.50 24.01 -53.71
C ASN A 15 -29.87 23.04 -52.69
N ALA A 16 -28.65 22.55 -52.95
CA ALA A 16 -27.94 21.66 -52.05
C ALA A 16 -27.48 22.37 -50.76
N ILE A 17 -27.06 23.63 -50.86
CA ILE A 17 -26.57 24.42 -49.73
C ILE A 17 -27.72 24.78 -48.76
N SER A 18 -28.91 25.09 -49.29
CA SER A 18 -30.14 25.32 -48.51
C SER A 18 -30.67 24.04 -47.84
N GLY A 19 -30.53 22.89 -48.50
CA GLY A 19 -30.87 21.59 -47.92
C GLY A 19 -29.94 21.18 -46.77
N ILE A 20 -28.63 21.44 -46.90
CA ILE A 20 -27.62 21.16 -45.87
C ILE A 20 -27.84 22.04 -44.64
N SER A 21 -28.10 23.34 -44.81
CA SER A 21 -28.36 24.26 -43.69
C SER A 21 -29.65 23.91 -42.93
N LYS A 22 -30.72 23.51 -43.64
CA LYS A 22 -31.98 23.09 -43.04
C LYS A 22 -31.88 21.75 -42.30
N LEU A 23 -31.10 20.80 -42.84
CA LEU A 23 -30.80 19.53 -42.17
C LEU A 23 -29.90 19.75 -40.96
N GLN A 24 -28.96 20.69 -41.01
CA GLN A 24 -28.11 21.06 -39.88
C GLN A 24 -28.95 21.70 -38.76
N GLU A 25 -29.84 22.64 -39.08
CA GLU A 25 -30.75 23.27 -38.13
C GLU A 25 -31.73 22.26 -37.50
N GLN A 26 -32.25 21.32 -38.30
CA GLN A 26 -33.11 20.24 -37.80
C GLN A 26 -32.33 19.23 -36.94
N THR A 27 -31.06 19.00 -37.25
CA THR A 27 -30.14 18.20 -36.42
C THR A 27 -29.87 18.92 -35.10
N GLU A 28 -29.55 20.21 -35.11
CA GLU A 28 -29.34 21.06 -33.93
C GLU A 28 -30.57 21.07 -33.01
N LYS A 29 -31.77 21.21 -33.59
CA LYS A 29 -33.04 21.14 -32.84
C LYS A 29 -33.28 19.76 -32.22
N SER A 30 -33.00 18.68 -32.96
CA SER A 30 -33.07 17.31 -32.40
C SER A 30 -32.01 17.05 -31.32
N LEU A 31 -30.89 17.78 -31.35
CA LEU A 31 -29.82 17.70 -30.35
C LEU A 31 -30.19 18.40 -29.03
N GLU A 32 -31.05 19.42 -29.07
CA GLU A 32 -31.62 20.05 -27.86
C GLU A 32 -32.62 19.11 -27.17
N GLU A 33 -33.33 18.28 -27.94
CA GLU A 33 -34.32 17.33 -27.46
C GLU A 33 -33.73 16.12 -26.72
N ILE A 34 -32.43 15.83 -26.86
CA ILE A 34 -31.74 14.69 -26.21
C ILE A 34 -31.85 14.74 -24.68
N SER A 35 -31.95 15.93 -24.11
CA SER A 35 -32.14 16.12 -22.66
C SER A 35 -33.45 15.47 -22.16
N TYR A 36 -34.47 15.37 -23.02
CA TYR A 36 -35.80 14.83 -22.71
C TYR A 36 -35.99 13.36 -23.07
N TRP A 37 -35.04 12.71 -23.76
CA TRP A 37 -35.16 11.30 -24.17
C TRP A 37 -35.33 10.37 -22.97
N THR A 38 -35.97 9.21 -23.10
CA THR A 38 -36.01 8.20 -22.03
C THR A 38 -34.67 7.51 -21.86
N TRP A 39 -34.44 6.84 -20.72
CA TRP A 39 -33.23 6.04 -20.50
C TRP A 39 -33.04 4.98 -21.59
N SER A 40 -34.12 4.29 -21.97
CA SER A 40 -34.13 3.31 -23.06
C SER A 40 -33.76 3.91 -24.41
N GLU A 41 -34.25 5.11 -24.73
CA GLU A 41 -33.94 5.79 -25.99
C GLU A 41 -32.45 6.15 -26.08
N LEU A 42 -31.86 6.65 -24.98
CA LEU A 42 -30.43 6.93 -24.91
C LEU A 42 -29.59 5.66 -25.16
N LEU A 43 -29.94 4.54 -24.53
CA LEU A 43 -29.23 3.28 -24.70
C LEU A 43 -29.33 2.71 -26.11
N VAL A 44 -30.53 2.76 -26.71
CA VAL A 44 -30.75 2.30 -28.09
C VAL A 44 -29.95 3.16 -29.07
N ALA A 45 -29.94 4.47 -28.87
CA ALA A 45 -29.19 5.39 -29.72
C ALA A 45 -27.67 5.13 -29.61
N LEU A 46 -27.12 5.01 -28.39
CA LEU A 46 -25.72 4.65 -28.15
C LEU A 46 -25.32 3.33 -28.80
N LYS A 47 -26.19 2.31 -28.71
CA LYS A 47 -25.97 1.02 -29.37
C LYS A 47 -25.93 1.16 -30.89
N ARG A 48 -26.85 1.93 -31.49
CA ARG A 48 -26.85 2.14 -32.95
C ARG A 48 -25.64 2.92 -33.44
N TRP A 49 -25.14 3.89 -32.67
CA TRP A 49 -23.93 4.61 -33.05
C TRP A 49 -22.68 3.74 -32.99
N GLN A 50 -22.62 2.79 -32.05
CA GLN A 50 -21.54 1.80 -31.99
C GLN A 50 -21.41 0.98 -33.29
N ASP A 51 -22.54 0.64 -33.93
CA ASP A 51 -22.57 -0.12 -35.18
C ASP A 51 -22.22 0.73 -36.42
N LEU A 52 -22.21 2.06 -36.28
CA LEU A 52 -22.05 3.02 -37.38
C LEU A 52 -20.67 3.72 -37.45
N LEU A 53 -19.78 3.52 -36.46
CA LEU A 53 -18.45 4.17 -36.44
C LEU A 53 -17.51 3.58 -37.52
N PRO A 54 -16.94 4.44 -38.40
CA PRO A 54 -15.86 5.34 -37.98
C PRO A 54 -15.94 6.74 -38.64
N VAL A 55 -16.56 7.75 -38.01
CA VAL A 55 -16.47 9.14 -38.52
C VAL A 55 -16.42 10.15 -37.37
N GLU A 56 -15.35 10.97 -37.38
CA GLU A 56 -15.01 12.05 -36.46
C GLU A 56 -16.08 13.18 -36.37
N SER A 57 -17.05 13.21 -37.29
CA SER A 57 -18.10 14.24 -37.38
C SER A 57 -19.33 13.99 -36.49
N SER A 58 -19.43 12.85 -35.80
CA SER A 58 -20.54 12.53 -34.89
C SER A 58 -20.25 12.78 -33.40
N SER A 59 -19.04 13.30 -33.09
CA SER A 59 -18.52 13.43 -31.73
C SER A 59 -19.41 14.27 -30.81
N GLY A 60 -19.96 15.39 -31.29
CA GLY A 60 -20.78 16.30 -30.47
C GLY A 60 -22.12 15.69 -30.02
N VAL A 61 -22.78 14.92 -30.89
CA VAL A 61 -24.08 14.27 -30.60
C VAL A 61 -23.90 13.16 -29.58
N ILE A 62 -22.88 12.32 -29.80
CA ILE A 62 -22.53 11.22 -28.90
C ILE A 62 -22.18 11.79 -27.52
N GLN A 63 -21.37 12.85 -27.47
CA GLN A 63 -20.99 13.50 -26.21
C GLN A 63 -22.21 14.04 -25.45
N ARG A 64 -23.15 14.73 -26.12
CA ARG A 64 -24.39 15.20 -25.47
C ARG A 64 -25.25 14.06 -24.91
N CYS A 65 -25.36 12.94 -25.63
CA CYS A 65 -26.05 11.75 -25.12
C CYS A 65 -25.35 11.15 -23.89
N LEU A 66 -24.03 11.05 -23.92
CA LEU A 66 -23.24 10.56 -22.80
C LEU A 66 -23.31 11.49 -21.59
N ASP A 67 -23.32 12.80 -21.81
CA ASP A 67 -23.49 13.79 -20.75
C ASP A 67 -24.90 13.76 -20.16
N SER A 68 -25.95 13.61 -20.99
CA SER A 68 -27.33 13.38 -20.52
C SER A 68 -27.44 12.10 -19.69
N LEU A 69 -26.80 11.01 -20.14
CA LEU A 69 -26.77 9.74 -19.42
C LEU A 69 -26.03 9.86 -18.09
N ALA A 70 -24.85 10.46 -18.07
CA ALA A 70 -24.08 10.72 -16.84
C ALA A 70 -24.86 11.61 -15.85
N GLY A 71 -25.57 12.63 -16.34
CA GLY A 71 -26.34 13.56 -15.50
C GLY A 71 -27.48 12.86 -14.78
N ARG A 72 -28.15 11.94 -15.45
CA ARG A 72 -29.19 11.11 -14.83
C ARG A 72 -28.64 10.19 -13.77
N LEU A 73 -27.44 9.63 -13.97
CA LEU A 73 -26.79 8.79 -12.98
C LEU A 73 -26.44 9.58 -11.72
N VAL A 74 -25.93 10.80 -11.87
CA VAL A 74 -25.64 11.69 -10.73
C VAL A 74 -26.93 12.03 -9.98
N LEU A 75 -27.97 12.48 -10.68
CA LEU A 75 -29.27 12.83 -10.07
C LEU A 75 -29.93 11.65 -9.35
N ALA A 76 -29.86 10.44 -9.92
CA ALA A 76 -30.38 9.22 -9.31
C ALA A 76 -29.62 8.83 -8.03
N THR A 77 -28.36 9.27 -7.91
CA THR A 77 -27.51 9.02 -6.73
C THR A 77 -27.74 10.10 -5.65
N GLU A 78 -28.01 11.35 -6.05
CA GLU A 78 -28.22 12.50 -5.14
C GLU A 78 -29.63 12.62 -4.55
N THR A 79 -30.67 12.19 -5.26
CA THR A 79 -32.10 12.30 -4.82
C THR A 79 -32.47 11.39 -3.64
N SER A 80 -31.49 10.88 -2.89
CA SER A 80 -31.68 9.97 -1.76
C SER A 80 -31.08 10.48 -0.44
N PRO A 81 -31.61 11.55 0.17
CA PRO A 81 -31.77 11.63 1.62
C PRO A 81 -33.19 11.17 1.96
N CYS A 82 -33.34 10.04 2.66
CA CYS A 82 -34.65 9.55 3.09
C CYS A 82 -35.45 10.63 3.84
N PRO A 83 -36.77 10.69 3.60
CA PRO A 83 -37.69 10.64 4.72
C PRO A 83 -38.59 9.43 4.58
N SER A 84 -38.67 8.67 5.67
CA SER A 84 -39.65 7.62 5.88
C SER A 84 -41.06 8.06 5.48
N THR A 85 -41.64 7.46 4.46
CA THR A 85 -43.10 7.27 4.39
C THR A 85 -43.37 5.86 3.91
N SER A 86 -43.93 5.09 4.85
CA SER A 86 -44.54 3.79 4.61
C SER A 86 -45.63 3.92 3.54
N SER A 87 -45.56 3.10 2.49
CA SER A 87 -46.76 2.48 1.95
C SER A 87 -46.51 0.99 1.88
N GLN A 88 -47.38 0.28 2.57
CA GLN A 88 -47.34 -1.12 2.88
C GLN A 88 -48.39 -1.76 1.97
N ASP A 89 -47.97 -2.63 1.06
CA ASP A 89 -48.87 -3.63 0.44
C ASP A 89 -48.07 -4.72 -0.28
N SER A 90 -47.77 -5.78 0.46
CA SER A 90 -47.95 -7.17 0.00
C SER A 90 -47.67 -8.15 1.15
N PRO A 91 -48.47 -9.22 1.30
CA PRO A 91 -48.38 -10.13 2.43
C PRO A 91 -47.46 -11.30 2.11
N GLY A 92 -46.59 -11.68 3.05
CA GLY A 92 -45.89 -12.97 2.94
C GLY A 92 -44.58 -13.05 3.70
N PHE A 93 -44.67 -13.68 4.88
CA PHE A 93 -43.57 -14.27 5.64
C PHE A 93 -42.65 -13.36 6.47
N ARG A 94 -42.99 -13.34 7.75
CA ARG A 94 -42.20 -12.85 8.88
C ARG A 94 -41.07 -13.83 9.18
N PHE A 95 -39.83 -13.36 9.18
CA PHE A 95 -38.82 -13.84 10.12
C PHE A 95 -38.05 -12.63 10.67
N SER A 96 -38.22 -12.45 11.98
CA SER A 96 -37.46 -11.55 12.82
C SER A 96 -36.05 -12.12 13.04
N CYS A 97 -35.03 -11.26 12.95
CA CYS A 97 -33.82 -11.27 13.79
C CYS A 97 -33.04 -9.97 13.49
N ASP A 98 -32.75 -9.22 14.54
CA ASP A 98 -31.97 -7.98 14.52
C ASP A 98 -30.58 -8.16 13.88
N THR A 99 -30.30 -7.37 12.85
CA THR A 99 -28.95 -6.94 12.38
C THR A 99 -29.15 -5.88 11.28
N ASN A 100 -29.64 -4.69 11.66
CA ASN A 100 -30.09 -3.65 10.71
C ASN A 100 -28.98 -2.77 10.09
N SER A 101 -27.69 -3.09 10.25
CA SER A 101 -26.61 -2.32 9.59
C SER A 101 -26.26 -2.86 8.19
N THR A 102 -26.34 -4.17 7.96
CA THR A 102 -25.95 -4.79 6.68
C THR A 102 -27.03 -4.76 5.60
N LYS A 103 -28.32 -4.71 5.98
CA LYS A 103 -29.43 -4.61 5.00
C LYS A 103 -29.46 -3.23 4.33
N SER A 104 -29.25 -2.16 5.10
CA SER A 104 -29.20 -0.78 4.60
C SER A 104 -28.08 -0.59 3.56
N LEU A 105 -26.85 -1.04 3.86
CA LEU A 105 -25.73 -1.01 2.91
C LEU A 105 -25.99 -1.86 1.66
N LYS A 106 -26.62 -3.04 1.79
CA LYS A 106 -26.97 -3.86 0.62
C LYS A 106 -28.02 -3.19 -0.26
N THR A 107 -29.03 -2.53 0.34
CA THR A 107 -30.07 -1.80 -0.39
C THR A 107 -29.56 -0.51 -1.04
N SER A 108 -28.64 0.21 -0.40
CA SER A 108 -28.00 1.38 -1.00
C SER A 108 -27.05 0.97 -2.14
N LEU A 109 -26.32 -0.13 -1.96
CA LEU A 109 -25.42 -0.67 -2.98
C LEU A 109 -26.18 -1.19 -4.20
N SER A 110 -27.25 -1.96 -4.01
CA SER A 110 -28.10 -2.42 -5.13
C SER A 110 -28.76 -1.25 -5.87
N ARG A 111 -29.08 -0.17 -5.16
CA ARG A 111 -29.64 1.06 -5.73
C ARG A 111 -28.58 1.95 -6.39
N ALA A 112 -27.31 1.87 -6.03
CA ALA A 112 -26.24 2.61 -6.71
C ALA A 112 -25.75 1.88 -7.98
N THR A 113 -26.02 0.57 -8.11
CA THR A 113 -25.53 -0.26 -9.21
C THR A 113 -26.61 -0.77 -10.18
N TRP A 114 -27.84 -0.26 -10.11
CA TRP A 114 -28.98 -0.71 -10.95
C TRP A 114 -28.70 -0.63 -12.45
N TRP A 115 -27.88 0.34 -12.87
CA TRP A 115 -27.57 0.64 -14.27
C TRP A 115 -26.40 -0.18 -14.83
N PHE A 116 -25.74 -1.00 -14.01
CA PHE A 116 -24.52 -1.71 -14.43
C PHE A 116 -24.78 -2.66 -15.60
N ASP A 117 -25.88 -3.41 -15.56
CA ASP A 117 -26.27 -4.34 -16.61
C ASP A 117 -26.68 -3.63 -17.91
N ASP A 118 -27.41 -2.52 -17.78
CA ASP A 118 -27.85 -1.71 -18.91
C ASP A 118 -26.67 -1.18 -19.72
N LEU A 119 -25.59 -0.77 -19.06
CA LEU A 119 -24.39 -0.26 -19.73
C LEU A 119 -23.45 -1.37 -20.24
N LEU A 120 -23.74 -2.65 -19.99
CA LEU A 120 -23.00 -3.74 -20.61
C LEU A 120 -23.19 -3.77 -22.13
N ILE A 121 -24.16 -3.08 -22.73
CA ILE A 121 -24.28 -3.03 -24.19
C ILE A 121 -23.12 -2.27 -24.85
N LEU A 122 -22.47 -1.36 -24.11
CA LEU A 122 -21.48 -0.43 -24.64
C LEU A 122 -20.18 -1.14 -25.05
N SER A 123 -19.55 -0.63 -26.12
CA SER A 123 -18.17 -0.98 -26.51
C SER A 123 -17.16 -0.41 -25.51
N PRO A 124 -15.91 -0.94 -25.47
CA PRO A 124 -14.84 -0.34 -24.67
C PRO A 124 -14.62 1.16 -24.98
N PHE A 125 -14.73 1.56 -26.25
CA PHE A 125 -14.62 2.98 -26.64
C PHE A 125 -15.71 3.85 -25.99
N LEU A 126 -16.97 3.43 -26.04
CA LEU A 126 -18.08 4.18 -25.42
C LEU A 126 -17.99 4.15 -23.89
N VAL A 127 -17.48 3.07 -23.29
CA VAL A 127 -17.22 3.02 -21.85
C VAL A 127 -16.16 4.05 -21.43
N GLU A 128 -15.11 4.24 -22.23
CA GLU A 128 -14.14 5.29 -21.95
C GLU A 128 -14.77 6.69 -21.96
N MET A 129 -15.60 6.97 -22.96
CA MET A 129 -16.25 8.27 -23.10
C MET A 129 -17.29 8.52 -22.00
N VAL A 130 -18.12 7.51 -21.67
CA VAL A 130 -19.14 7.67 -20.61
C VAL A 130 -18.50 7.91 -19.25
N VAL A 131 -17.37 7.25 -18.96
CA VAL A 131 -16.63 7.46 -17.72
C VAL A 131 -16.05 8.87 -17.66
N LYS A 132 -15.53 9.41 -18.77
CA LYS A 132 -15.09 10.82 -18.82
C LYS A 132 -16.24 11.77 -18.50
N SER A 133 -17.43 11.55 -19.05
CA SER A 133 -18.63 12.33 -18.72
C SER A 133 -19.04 12.17 -17.25
N MET A 134 -19.03 10.95 -16.70
CA MET A 134 -19.32 10.69 -15.28
C MET A 134 -18.37 11.44 -14.35
N VAL A 135 -17.06 11.43 -14.65
CA VAL A 135 -16.04 12.16 -13.88
C VAL A 135 -16.23 13.67 -13.99
N ALA A 136 -16.48 14.19 -15.20
CA ALA A 136 -16.75 15.62 -15.41
C ALA A 136 -17.96 16.12 -14.60
N GLN A 137 -18.93 15.23 -14.38
CA GLN A 137 -20.14 15.51 -13.61
C GLN A 137 -20.03 15.08 -12.13
N LYS A 138 -18.82 14.76 -11.65
CA LYS A 138 -18.50 14.47 -10.25
C LYS A 138 -19.23 13.27 -9.67
N LEU A 139 -19.56 12.27 -10.48
CA LEU A 139 -20.03 10.99 -9.97
C LEU A 139 -18.93 10.33 -9.12
N ASP A 140 -19.31 9.70 -8.01
CA ASP A 140 -18.37 9.06 -7.08
C ASP A 140 -17.46 8.04 -7.82
N HIS A 141 -16.15 8.30 -7.76
CA HIS A 141 -15.13 7.48 -8.40
C HIS A 141 -15.14 6.03 -7.91
N VAL A 142 -15.57 5.75 -6.67
CA VAL A 142 -15.74 4.39 -6.14
C VAL A 142 -16.87 3.65 -6.87
N ILE A 143 -17.96 4.34 -7.21
CA ILE A 143 -19.06 3.74 -7.99
C ILE A 143 -18.57 3.46 -9.42
N ILE A 144 -17.87 4.42 -10.03
CA ILE A 144 -17.30 4.26 -11.37
C ILE A 144 -16.31 3.09 -11.42
N SER A 145 -15.41 2.97 -10.43
CA SER A 145 -14.43 1.89 -10.39
C SER A 145 -15.10 0.52 -10.24
N ARG A 146 -16.16 0.43 -9.42
CA ARG A 146 -16.97 -0.78 -9.28
C ARG A 146 -17.67 -1.16 -10.57
N PHE A 147 -18.21 -0.18 -11.30
CA PHE A 147 -18.79 -0.40 -12.63
C PHE A 147 -17.74 -0.95 -13.59
N LEU A 148 -16.54 -0.36 -13.65
CA LEU A 148 -15.47 -0.82 -14.55
C LEU A 148 -15.05 -2.27 -14.25
N LEU A 149 -14.92 -2.63 -12.97
CA LEU A 149 -14.64 -4.00 -12.56
C LEU A 149 -15.79 -4.97 -12.89
N TYR A 150 -17.03 -4.52 -12.77
CA TYR A 150 -18.20 -5.28 -13.18
C TYR A 150 -18.24 -5.50 -14.69
N TYR A 151 -18.10 -4.42 -15.46
CA TYR A 151 -18.04 -4.42 -16.92
C TYR A 151 -16.97 -5.38 -17.43
N GLN A 152 -15.75 -5.33 -16.86
CA GLN A 152 -14.68 -6.27 -17.16
C GLN A 152 -15.14 -7.72 -16.94
N LYS A 153 -15.61 -8.06 -15.73
CA LYS A 153 -15.96 -9.44 -15.36
C LYS A 153 -17.10 -9.99 -16.23
N SER A 154 -18.14 -9.20 -16.46
CA SER A 154 -19.32 -9.63 -17.20
C SER A 154 -19.04 -9.80 -18.69
N LYS A 155 -18.30 -8.87 -19.32
CA LYS A 155 -17.94 -8.98 -20.75
C LYS A 155 -16.94 -10.10 -21.03
N PHE A 156 -16.08 -10.42 -20.06
CA PHE A 156 -15.00 -11.38 -20.25
C PHE A 156 -15.49 -12.79 -20.63
N CYS A 157 -16.61 -13.24 -20.07
CA CYS A 157 -17.14 -14.58 -20.30
C CYS A 157 -17.47 -14.84 -21.79
N ALA A 158 -18.04 -13.85 -22.48
CA ALA A 158 -18.49 -13.97 -23.87
C ALA A 158 -17.48 -13.44 -24.91
N ALA A 159 -16.42 -12.73 -24.48
CA ALA A 159 -15.49 -12.04 -25.36
C ALA A 159 -14.37 -12.95 -25.92
N THR A 160 -13.97 -12.68 -27.15
CA THR A 160 -12.76 -13.25 -27.79
C THR A 160 -11.48 -12.77 -27.08
N PRO A 161 -10.32 -13.44 -27.23
CA PRO A 161 -9.07 -13.01 -26.61
C PRO A 161 -8.64 -11.58 -26.97
N HIS A 162 -8.91 -11.15 -28.21
CA HIS A 162 -8.61 -9.79 -28.67
C HIS A 162 -9.54 -8.75 -28.01
N GLU A 163 -10.83 -9.04 -27.88
CA GLU A 163 -11.77 -8.17 -27.19
C GLU A 163 -11.47 -8.08 -25.70
N ARG A 164 -11.12 -9.20 -25.05
CA ARG A 164 -10.69 -9.23 -23.64
C ARG A 164 -9.49 -8.31 -23.40
N ARG A 165 -8.52 -8.31 -24.31
CA ARG A 165 -7.37 -7.38 -24.25
C ARG A 165 -7.85 -5.93 -24.30
N LYS A 166 -8.66 -5.56 -25.30
CA LYS A 166 -9.20 -4.20 -25.43
C LYS A 166 -9.99 -3.77 -24.19
N ILE A 167 -10.84 -4.64 -23.66
CA ILE A 167 -11.62 -4.38 -22.45
C ILE A 167 -10.69 -4.07 -21.27
N ILE A 168 -9.66 -4.91 -21.04
CA ILE A 168 -8.71 -4.67 -19.95
C ILE A 168 -7.93 -3.38 -20.15
N GLU A 169 -7.49 -3.10 -21.37
CA GLU A 169 -6.76 -1.87 -21.64
C GLU A 169 -7.63 -0.65 -21.34
N THR A 170 -8.85 -0.60 -21.87
CA THR A 170 -9.81 0.46 -21.56
C THR A 170 -10.08 0.58 -20.06
N VAL A 171 -10.28 -0.53 -19.35
CA VAL A 171 -10.53 -0.53 -17.91
C VAL A 171 -9.33 0.04 -17.15
N ILE A 172 -8.10 -0.34 -17.49
CA ILE A 172 -6.90 0.22 -16.85
C ILE A 172 -6.75 1.71 -17.16
N GLU A 173 -6.95 2.10 -18.42
CA GLU A 173 -6.84 3.50 -18.86
C GLU A 173 -7.87 4.40 -18.17
N THR A 174 -9.12 3.94 -18.04
CA THR A 174 -10.19 4.67 -17.35
C THR A 174 -9.96 4.71 -15.84
N LEU A 175 -9.60 3.58 -15.20
CA LEU A 175 -9.28 3.56 -13.78
C LEU A 175 -8.12 4.51 -13.43
N TYR A 176 -7.13 4.64 -14.32
CA TYR A 176 -6.00 5.54 -14.11
C TYR A 176 -6.38 7.03 -14.10
N THR A 177 -7.53 7.40 -14.67
CA THR A 177 -8.06 8.77 -14.60
C THR A 177 -8.86 9.07 -13.33
N LEU A 178 -9.21 8.03 -12.56
CA LEU A 178 -9.93 8.17 -11.31
C LEU A 178 -8.99 8.55 -10.17
N GLU A 179 -9.57 8.95 -9.04
CA GLU A 179 -8.81 9.17 -7.81
C GLU A 179 -8.16 7.86 -7.36
N GLY A 180 -6.90 7.93 -6.92
CA GLY A 180 -6.14 6.76 -6.51
C GLY A 180 -6.79 5.95 -5.40
N SER A 181 -7.69 6.53 -4.59
CA SER A 181 -8.49 5.89 -3.51
C SER A 181 -9.70 5.08 -3.98
N SER A 182 -10.08 5.22 -5.24
CA SER A 182 -11.31 4.63 -5.76
C SER A 182 -11.26 3.12 -5.97
N VAL A 183 -10.07 2.52 -6.07
CA VAL A 183 -9.88 1.10 -6.39
C VAL A 183 -9.10 0.40 -5.28
N SER A 184 -9.62 -0.74 -4.82
CA SER A 184 -8.88 -1.56 -3.85
C SER A 184 -7.63 -2.18 -4.46
N CYS A 185 -6.55 -2.27 -3.68
CA CYS A 185 -5.30 -2.90 -4.12
C CYS A 185 -5.52 -4.35 -4.60
N LYS A 186 -6.36 -5.11 -3.89
CA LYS A 186 -6.78 -6.46 -4.27
C LYS A 186 -7.37 -6.53 -5.68
N SER A 187 -8.25 -5.58 -6.05
CA SER A 187 -8.83 -5.53 -7.40
C SER A 187 -7.77 -5.26 -8.47
N LEU A 188 -6.80 -4.38 -8.19
CA LEU A 188 -5.71 -4.08 -9.11
C LEU A 188 -4.82 -5.31 -9.35
N PHE A 189 -4.51 -6.09 -8.31
CA PHE A 189 -3.80 -7.36 -8.47
C PHE A 189 -4.60 -8.42 -9.22
N GLN A 190 -5.93 -8.44 -9.10
CA GLN A 190 -6.78 -9.31 -9.93
C GLN A 190 -6.68 -8.92 -11.41
N ILE A 191 -6.74 -7.62 -11.73
CA ILE A 191 -6.53 -7.12 -13.09
C ILE A 191 -5.13 -7.50 -13.59
N LEU A 192 -4.10 -7.34 -12.76
CA LEU A 192 -2.72 -7.70 -13.10
C LEU A 192 -2.61 -9.17 -13.52
N ARG A 193 -3.12 -10.09 -12.70
CA ARG A 193 -3.07 -11.54 -12.98
C ARG A 193 -3.73 -11.90 -14.30
N VAL A 194 -4.88 -11.28 -14.60
CA VAL A 194 -5.57 -11.47 -15.88
C VAL A 194 -4.74 -10.90 -17.04
N SER A 195 -4.20 -9.69 -16.87
CA SER A 195 -3.44 -8.98 -17.90
C SER A 195 -2.11 -9.65 -18.26
N MET A 196 -1.49 -10.41 -17.35
CA MET A 196 -0.22 -11.09 -17.61
C MET A 196 -0.30 -12.16 -18.70
N THR A 197 -1.46 -12.78 -18.85
CA THR A 197 -1.73 -13.74 -19.94
C THR A 197 -1.97 -13.07 -21.28
N MET A 198 -2.03 -11.74 -21.29
CA MET A 198 -2.39 -10.93 -22.44
C MET A 198 -1.23 -10.04 -22.88
N ASN A 199 -1.10 -9.87 -24.18
CA ASN A 199 -0.14 -8.91 -24.73
C ASN A 199 -0.72 -7.49 -24.70
N ILE A 200 -0.96 -6.96 -23.48
CA ILE A 200 -1.40 -5.57 -23.30
C ILE A 200 -0.27 -4.57 -23.57
N ASN A 201 -0.65 -3.38 -24.02
CA ASN A 201 0.25 -2.28 -24.29
C ASN A 201 1.15 -1.96 -23.09
N LYS A 202 2.43 -1.64 -23.39
CA LYS A 202 3.43 -1.33 -22.35
C LYS A 202 3.06 -0.10 -21.52
N SER A 203 2.49 0.94 -22.16
CA SER A 203 1.99 2.13 -21.46
C SER A 203 0.92 1.77 -20.44
N THR A 204 -0.07 0.98 -20.85
CA THR A 204 -1.18 0.53 -20.01
C THR A 204 -0.70 -0.35 -18.86
N ARG A 205 0.23 -1.27 -19.13
CA ARG A 205 0.88 -2.07 -18.07
C ARG A 205 1.58 -1.18 -17.03
N ASN A 206 2.31 -0.17 -17.48
CA ASN A 206 3.00 0.76 -16.57
C ASN A 206 2.01 1.56 -15.71
N LYS A 207 0.84 1.95 -16.27
CA LYS A 207 -0.23 2.61 -15.51
C LYS A 207 -0.80 1.70 -14.42
N LEU A 208 -1.08 0.44 -14.75
CA LEU A 208 -1.53 -0.55 -13.77
C LEU A 208 -0.51 -0.75 -12.64
N GLU A 209 0.76 -0.95 -12.99
CA GLU A 209 1.84 -1.09 -12.00
C GLU A 209 2.03 0.17 -11.17
N SER A 210 1.80 1.35 -11.74
CA SER A 210 1.83 2.61 -11.01
C SER A 210 0.71 2.71 -9.97
N MET A 211 -0.51 2.28 -10.33
CA MET A 211 -1.65 2.24 -9.40
C MET A 211 -1.47 1.21 -8.29
N ILE A 212 -0.86 0.05 -8.61
CA ILE A 212 -0.56 -0.97 -7.59
C ILE A 212 0.55 -0.48 -6.67
N GLY A 213 1.63 0.07 -7.25
CA GLY A 213 2.78 0.57 -6.50
C GLY A 213 2.40 1.66 -5.50
N SER A 214 1.49 2.58 -5.84
CA SER A 214 1.05 3.63 -4.92
C SER A 214 0.22 3.13 -3.72
N ARG A 215 -0.21 1.85 -3.74
CA ARG A 215 -0.99 1.20 -2.68
C ARG A 215 -0.29 -0.04 -2.12
N LEU A 216 1.03 -0.11 -2.26
CA LEU A 216 1.77 -1.29 -1.85
C LEU A 216 1.67 -1.52 -0.33
N ASP A 217 1.45 -0.47 0.45
CA ASP A 217 1.23 -0.50 1.91
C ASP A 217 -0.11 -1.16 2.32
N GLU A 218 -1.05 -1.32 1.39
CA GLU A 218 -2.33 -2.02 1.58
C GLU A 218 -2.29 -3.47 1.07
N SER A 219 -1.15 -3.94 0.57
CA SER A 219 -1.01 -5.25 -0.07
C SER A 219 -0.68 -6.37 0.92
N THR A 220 -1.06 -7.60 0.58
CA THR A 220 -0.65 -8.80 1.32
C THR A 220 0.45 -9.56 0.58
N LEU A 221 1.16 -10.46 1.29
CA LEU A 221 2.17 -11.33 0.68
C LEU A 221 1.59 -12.10 -0.52
N ASP A 222 0.40 -12.69 -0.37
CA ASP A 222 -0.29 -13.42 -1.44
C ASP A 222 -0.48 -12.60 -2.72
N ASN A 223 -0.61 -11.26 -2.60
CA ASN A 223 -0.72 -10.40 -3.76
C ASN A 223 0.60 -10.33 -4.55
N LEU A 224 1.73 -10.30 -3.86
CA LEU A 224 3.09 -10.24 -4.44
C LEU A 224 3.57 -11.57 -5.01
N LEU A 225 3.01 -12.70 -4.55
CA LEU A 225 3.30 -14.05 -5.04
C LEU A 225 2.68 -14.30 -6.42
N VAL A 226 3.22 -13.60 -7.40
CA VAL A 226 2.85 -13.69 -8.80
C VAL A 226 3.81 -14.66 -9.50
N PRO A 227 3.31 -15.74 -10.13
CA PRO A 227 4.16 -16.68 -10.85
C PRO A 227 4.97 -16.00 -11.96
N SER A 228 6.19 -16.47 -12.14
CA SER A 228 7.02 -16.05 -13.28
C SER A 228 6.42 -16.51 -14.61
N ALA A 229 6.83 -15.86 -15.71
CA ALA A 229 6.39 -16.25 -17.05
C ALA A 229 6.83 -17.69 -17.38
N TYR A 230 6.04 -18.39 -18.19
CA TYR A 230 6.38 -19.74 -18.67
C TYR A 230 7.78 -19.77 -19.30
N GLY A 231 8.63 -20.66 -18.80
CA GLY A 231 10.03 -20.78 -19.22
C GLY A 231 11.03 -19.93 -18.43
N ALA A 232 10.57 -19.11 -17.48
CA ALA A 232 11.47 -18.48 -16.52
C ALA A 232 11.97 -19.50 -15.48
N ASN A 233 13.24 -19.37 -15.11
CA ASN A 233 13.91 -20.34 -14.27
C ASN A 233 13.57 -20.20 -12.77
N TYR A 234 12.73 -19.29 -12.29
CA TYR A 234 12.47 -19.11 -10.85
C TYR A 234 10.96 -19.01 -10.59
N LEU A 235 10.49 -19.25 -9.36
CA LEU A 235 9.06 -19.46 -9.07
C LEU A 235 8.20 -18.20 -9.22
N TYR A 236 8.66 -17.05 -8.70
CA TYR A 236 7.88 -15.81 -8.63
C TYR A 236 8.52 -14.66 -9.43
N ASP A 237 7.71 -13.77 -10.01
CA ASP A 237 8.21 -12.61 -10.76
C ASP A 237 8.79 -11.50 -9.85
N VAL A 238 10.04 -11.68 -9.45
CA VAL A 238 10.81 -10.69 -8.68
C VAL A 238 10.93 -9.34 -9.40
N ASN A 239 10.98 -9.33 -10.75
CA ASN A 239 11.11 -8.09 -11.50
C ASN A 239 9.82 -7.25 -11.43
N LEU A 240 8.66 -7.90 -11.37
CA LEU A 240 7.40 -7.22 -11.10
C LEU A 240 7.45 -6.53 -9.74
N VAL A 241 7.82 -7.24 -8.67
CA VAL A 241 7.87 -6.66 -7.31
C VAL A 241 8.83 -5.47 -7.23
N LEU A 242 10.02 -5.56 -7.85
CA LEU A 242 10.95 -4.44 -7.94
C LEU A 242 10.35 -3.23 -8.70
N ARG A 243 9.55 -3.46 -9.75
CA ARG A 243 8.86 -2.37 -10.47
C ARG A 243 7.72 -1.76 -9.67
N LEU A 244 6.97 -2.56 -8.90
CA LEU A 244 5.95 -2.08 -7.98
C LEU A 244 6.57 -1.21 -6.88
N LEU A 245 7.70 -1.64 -6.32
CA LEU A 245 8.41 -0.87 -5.32
C LEU A 245 8.98 0.44 -5.89
N LYS A 246 9.52 0.41 -7.12
CA LYS A 246 9.91 1.63 -7.84
C LYS A 246 8.72 2.57 -8.05
N ALA A 247 7.53 2.05 -8.32
CA ALA A 247 6.31 2.84 -8.45
C ALA A 247 5.85 3.42 -7.10
N PHE A 248 5.96 2.66 -6.00
CA PHE A 248 5.71 3.15 -4.64
C PHE A 248 6.55 4.39 -4.30
N PHE A 249 7.82 4.40 -4.74
CA PHE A 249 8.73 5.54 -4.54
C PHE A 249 8.64 6.66 -5.59
N ARG A 250 7.70 6.62 -6.54
CA ARG A 250 7.63 7.60 -7.64
C ARG A 250 7.42 9.05 -7.15
N GLY A 251 6.72 9.25 -6.03
CA GLY A 251 6.55 10.57 -5.38
C GLY A 251 7.75 11.00 -4.53
N GLY A 252 8.76 10.15 -4.38
CA GLY A 252 9.88 10.35 -3.46
C GLY A 252 9.58 9.85 -2.05
N ILE A 253 10.61 9.36 -1.37
CA ILE A 253 10.50 8.77 -0.02
C ILE A 253 9.98 9.80 1.00
N SER A 254 10.26 11.09 0.80
CA SER A 254 9.82 12.19 1.68
C SER A 254 8.31 12.43 1.68
N GLN A 255 7.58 11.98 0.66
CA GLN A 255 6.12 12.10 0.60
C GLN A 255 5.40 10.95 1.31
N LEU A 256 6.12 9.88 1.68
CA LEU A 256 5.54 8.71 2.33
C LEU A 256 5.52 8.90 3.84
N SER A 257 4.42 8.51 4.48
CA SER A 257 4.39 8.45 5.94
C SER A 257 5.29 7.33 6.45
N ALA A 258 5.88 7.52 7.63
CA ALA A 258 6.71 6.50 8.27
C ALA A 258 5.94 5.17 8.45
N LEU A 259 4.63 5.23 8.69
CA LEU A 259 3.78 4.04 8.82
C LEU A 259 3.67 3.27 7.50
N GLN A 260 3.46 3.96 6.36
CA GLN A 260 3.39 3.31 5.05
C GLN A 260 4.73 2.65 4.70
N LEU A 261 5.83 3.36 4.93
CA LEU A 261 7.17 2.84 4.66
C LEU A 261 7.46 1.58 5.48
N LYS A 262 7.11 1.57 6.77
CA LYS A 262 7.24 0.39 7.65
C LYS A 262 6.36 -0.78 7.23
N LYS A 263 5.12 -0.53 6.82
CA LYS A 263 4.22 -1.58 6.29
C LYS A 263 4.81 -2.24 5.04
N VAL A 264 5.30 -1.43 4.10
CA VAL A 264 5.95 -1.95 2.89
C VAL A 264 7.25 -2.67 3.23
N ALA A 265 8.01 -2.21 4.23
CA ALA A 265 9.20 -2.92 4.68
C ALA A 265 8.91 -4.31 5.21
N SER A 266 7.95 -4.44 6.12
CA SER A 266 7.52 -5.74 6.63
C SER A 266 6.99 -6.65 5.50
N LEU A 267 6.18 -6.11 4.58
CA LEU A 267 5.71 -6.87 3.42
C LEU A 267 6.87 -7.37 2.53
N MET A 268 7.88 -6.52 2.31
CA MET A 268 9.05 -6.88 1.52
C MET A 268 9.92 -7.91 2.24
N ASP A 269 10.10 -7.80 3.55
CA ASP A 269 10.89 -8.76 4.32
C ASP A 269 10.23 -10.15 4.30
N LEU A 270 8.90 -10.23 4.42
CA LEU A 270 8.13 -11.46 4.19
C LEU A 270 8.31 -12.00 2.76
N TYR A 271 8.26 -11.14 1.74
CA TYR A 271 8.46 -11.57 0.36
C TYR A 271 9.89 -12.06 0.10
N ILE A 272 10.91 -11.39 0.64
CA ILE A 272 12.31 -11.78 0.50
C ILE A 272 12.54 -13.13 1.18
N ALA A 273 11.96 -13.35 2.36
CA ALA A 273 12.00 -14.63 3.06
C ALA A 273 11.34 -15.76 2.27
N GLU A 274 10.23 -15.49 1.57
CA GLU A 274 9.52 -16.48 0.73
C GLU A 274 10.31 -16.85 -0.54
N VAL A 275 11.02 -15.91 -1.16
CA VAL A 275 11.82 -16.19 -2.38
C VAL A 275 13.24 -16.67 -2.08
N ALA A 276 13.75 -16.45 -0.88
CA ALA A 276 15.11 -16.84 -0.48
C ALA A 276 15.43 -18.34 -0.66
N PRO A 277 14.49 -19.29 -0.42
CA PRO A 277 14.75 -20.72 -0.60
C PRO A 277 14.75 -21.19 -2.06
N ASP A 278 14.45 -20.35 -3.05
CA ASP A 278 14.42 -20.75 -4.47
C ASP A 278 15.85 -20.95 -5.02
N PRO A 279 16.29 -22.19 -5.31
CA PRO A 279 17.66 -22.46 -5.77
C PRO A 279 18.00 -21.82 -7.12
N ARG A 280 17.01 -21.28 -7.82
CA ARG A 280 17.15 -20.69 -9.15
C ARG A 280 17.06 -19.16 -9.12
N LEU A 281 16.84 -18.56 -7.95
CA LEU A 281 16.92 -17.11 -7.77
C LEU A 281 18.38 -16.66 -7.95
N LYS A 282 18.59 -15.62 -8.76
CA LYS A 282 19.93 -15.10 -9.06
C LYS A 282 20.41 -14.16 -7.94
N PRO A 283 21.72 -14.18 -7.58
CA PRO A 283 22.27 -13.33 -6.53
C PRO A 283 22.03 -11.84 -6.77
N SER A 284 22.12 -11.37 -8.02
CA SER A 284 21.84 -9.97 -8.36
C SER A 284 20.39 -9.55 -8.09
N LYS A 285 19.42 -10.45 -8.23
CA LYS A 285 18.01 -10.16 -7.96
C LYS A 285 17.71 -10.17 -6.46
N PHE A 286 18.28 -11.14 -5.74
CA PHE A 286 18.16 -11.20 -4.29
C PHE A 286 18.77 -9.96 -3.63
N GLN A 287 19.98 -9.57 -4.06
CA GLN A 287 20.62 -8.33 -3.63
C GLN A 287 19.75 -7.10 -3.93
N ALA A 288 19.19 -7.01 -5.15
CA ALA A 288 18.33 -5.89 -5.53
C ALA A 288 17.09 -5.77 -4.63
N LEU A 289 16.49 -6.89 -4.20
CA LEU A 289 15.38 -6.89 -3.24
C LEU A 289 15.82 -6.43 -1.85
N ALA A 290 16.93 -7.00 -1.34
CA ALA A 290 17.44 -6.70 0.00
C ALA A 290 17.80 -5.20 0.15
N MET A 291 18.34 -4.59 -0.91
CA MET A 291 18.75 -3.19 -0.94
C MET A 291 17.66 -2.23 -1.44
N ALA A 292 16.45 -2.72 -1.73
CA ALA A 292 15.43 -1.93 -2.42
C ALA A 292 14.79 -0.83 -1.55
N LEU A 293 14.90 -0.97 -0.23
CA LEU A 293 14.32 -0.08 0.77
C LEU A 293 15.41 0.68 1.53
N PRO A 294 15.17 1.95 1.91
CA PRO A 294 16.11 2.69 2.75
C PRO A 294 16.15 2.11 4.17
N ASP A 295 17.29 2.29 4.86
CA ASP A 295 17.46 1.82 6.24
C ASP A 295 16.41 2.39 7.20
N SER A 296 15.91 3.60 6.97
CA SER A 296 14.86 4.22 7.79
C SER A 296 13.51 3.50 7.73
N ALA A 297 13.31 2.61 6.75
CA ALA A 297 12.09 1.82 6.61
C ALA A 297 11.97 0.70 7.65
N ARG A 298 13.11 0.25 8.19
CA ARG A 298 13.20 -0.90 9.10
C ARG A 298 13.60 -0.46 10.50
N ASP A 299 12.85 -0.93 11.49
CA ASP A 299 13.23 -0.78 12.90
C ASP A 299 14.25 -1.85 13.32
N SER A 300 14.14 -3.06 12.76
CA SER A 300 15.07 -4.17 12.95
C SER A 300 15.42 -4.81 11.59
N HIS A 301 16.60 -5.38 11.47
CA HIS A 301 17.05 -6.14 10.29
C HIS A 301 16.99 -7.67 10.51
N ASP A 302 16.37 -8.15 11.59
CA ASP A 302 16.35 -9.58 11.94
C ASP A 302 15.62 -10.44 10.89
N GLU A 303 14.48 -9.97 10.37
CA GLU A 303 13.72 -10.68 9.31
C GLU A 303 14.52 -10.76 8.01
N LEU A 304 15.15 -9.64 7.62
CA LEU A 304 16.03 -9.59 6.44
C LEU A 304 17.25 -10.50 6.63
N TYR A 305 17.83 -10.54 7.84
CA TYR A 305 18.91 -11.47 8.17
C TYR A 305 18.48 -12.91 7.97
N GLY A 306 17.31 -13.31 8.48
CA GLY A 306 16.79 -14.66 8.32
C GLY A 306 16.66 -15.06 6.84
N ALA A 307 16.20 -14.13 5.99
CA ALA A 307 16.13 -14.35 4.56
C ALA A 307 17.52 -14.46 3.90
N VAL A 308 18.49 -13.62 4.32
CA VAL A 308 19.88 -13.68 3.84
C VAL A 308 20.53 -15.01 4.23
N ASP A 309 20.38 -15.45 5.48
CA ASP A 309 20.92 -16.73 5.95
C ASP A 309 20.33 -17.90 5.17
N MET A 310 19.02 -17.90 4.95
CA MET A 310 18.35 -18.91 4.13
C MET A 310 18.85 -18.91 2.68
N TYR A 311 19.04 -17.73 2.08
CA TYR A 311 19.56 -17.61 0.72
C TYR A 311 21.00 -18.16 0.61
N LEU A 312 21.88 -17.80 1.55
CA LEU A 312 23.25 -18.32 1.60
C LEU A 312 23.29 -19.84 1.86
N GLN A 313 22.35 -20.37 2.65
CA GLN A 313 22.19 -21.81 2.87
C GLN A 313 21.84 -22.55 1.57
N VAL A 314 20.91 -22.02 0.77
CA VAL A 314 20.49 -22.67 -0.48
C VAL A 314 21.52 -22.48 -1.60
N HIS A 315 22.27 -21.39 -1.59
CA HIS A 315 23.26 -21.06 -2.61
C HIS A 315 24.71 -21.19 -2.11
N ALA A 316 25.08 -22.39 -1.66
CA ALA A 316 26.44 -22.67 -1.16
C ALA A 316 27.56 -22.43 -2.18
N GLY A 317 27.25 -22.38 -3.49
CA GLY A 317 28.22 -22.18 -4.57
C GLY A 317 28.54 -20.71 -4.92
N LEU A 318 28.04 -19.73 -4.15
CA LEU A 318 28.33 -18.30 -4.38
C LEU A 318 29.81 -17.98 -4.14
N SER A 319 30.34 -17.02 -4.92
CA SER A 319 31.69 -16.48 -4.68
C SER A 319 31.73 -15.64 -3.40
N GLU A 320 32.92 -15.45 -2.82
CA GLU A 320 33.08 -14.61 -1.64
C GLU A 320 32.66 -13.15 -1.90
N GLU A 321 32.89 -12.64 -3.11
CA GLU A 321 32.44 -11.31 -3.52
C GLU A 321 30.91 -11.20 -3.59
N GLU A 322 30.23 -12.24 -4.07
CA GLU A 322 28.77 -12.29 -4.11
C GLU A 322 28.16 -12.36 -2.71
N LYS A 323 28.72 -13.21 -1.85
CA LYS A 323 28.32 -13.29 -0.43
C LYS A 323 28.49 -11.95 0.25
N LEU A 324 29.63 -11.29 0.06
CA LEU A 324 29.89 -9.96 0.64
C LEU A 324 28.86 -8.93 0.17
N LYS A 325 28.58 -8.88 -1.15
CA LYS A 325 27.59 -7.96 -1.73
C LYS A 325 26.20 -8.14 -1.14
N ILE A 326 25.78 -9.38 -0.92
CA ILE A 326 24.49 -9.70 -0.29
C ILE A 326 24.50 -9.29 1.19
N CYS A 327 25.57 -9.64 1.93
CA CYS A 327 25.71 -9.30 3.35
C CYS A 327 25.76 -7.79 3.59
N CYS A 328 26.26 -7.00 2.64
CA CYS A 328 26.25 -5.53 2.73
C CYS A 328 24.85 -4.90 2.76
N ALA A 329 23.78 -5.66 2.46
CA ALA A 329 22.40 -5.17 2.60
C ALA A 329 21.92 -5.13 4.07
N LEU A 330 22.65 -5.75 5.00
CA LEU A 330 22.30 -5.77 6.41
C LEU A 330 22.89 -4.56 7.15
N ASN A 331 22.05 -3.89 7.95
CA ASN A 331 22.49 -2.91 8.91
C ASN A 331 22.71 -3.61 10.26
N TYR A 332 23.99 -3.87 10.58
CA TYR A 332 24.41 -4.60 11.79
C TYR A 332 24.13 -3.84 13.10
N GLU A 333 23.78 -2.55 13.05
CA GLU A 333 23.37 -1.79 14.24
C GLU A 333 21.89 -2.02 14.58
N LYS A 334 21.10 -2.52 13.63
CA LYS A 334 19.66 -2.81 13.78
C LYS A 334 19.37 -4.29 13.97
N LEU A 335 20.39 -5.11 14.23
CA LEU A 335 20.22 -6.52 14.55
C LEU A 335 20.06 -6.69 16.06
N SER A 336 19.23 -7.64 16.46
CA SER A 336 19.15 -8.07 17.86
C SER A 336 20.44 -8.77 18.30
N ALA A 337 20.67 -8.83 19.62
CA ALA A 337 21.85 -9.46 20.20
C ALA A 337 21.92 -10.96 19.85
N GLU A 338 20.77 -11.63 19.86
CA GLU A 338 20.61 -13.04 19.51
C GLU A 338 21.02 -13.30 18.05
N VAL A 339 20.54 -12.46 17.12
CA VAL A 339 20.89 -12.56 15.70
C VAL A 339 22.36 -12.27 15.47
N CYS A 340 22.94 -11.31 16.17
CA CYS A 340 24.37 -11.02 16.08
C CYS A 340 25.24 -12.21 16.54
N ILE A 341 24.85 -12.90 17.62
CA ILE A 341 25.54 -14.11 18.08
C ILE A 341 25.45 -15.21 17.02
N HIS A 342 24.26 -15.43 16.47
CA HIS A 342 24.05 -16.43 15.41
C HIS A 342 24.89 -16.10 14.18
N LEU A 343 24.89 -14.84 13.73
CA LEU A 343 25.69 -14.37 12.59
C LEU A 343 27.19 -14.55 12.84
N ALA A 344 27.70 -14.20 14.01
CA ALA A 344 29.12 -14.34 14.34
C ALA A 344 29.61 -15.79 14.32
N GLN A 345 28.71 -16.75 14.58
CA GLN A 345 29.00 -18.19 14.57
C GLN A 345 28.74 -18.84 13.20
N ASN A 346 28.07 -18.14 12.28
CA ASN A 346 27.63 -18.70 11.02
C ASN A 346 28.74 -18.67 9.96
N ILE A 347 29.38 -19.82 9.75
CA ILE A 347 30.49 -20.00 8.81
C ILE A 347 30.15 -19.72 7.34
N LYS A 348 28.86 -19.61 6.98
CA LYS A 348 28.44 -19.30 5.61
C LYS A 348 28.60 -17.82 5.28
N PHE A 349 28.62 -16.97 6.31
CA PHE A 349 28.87 -15.55 6.15
C PHE A 349 30.38 -15.31 6.00
N PRO A 350 30.79 -14.33 5.16
CA PRO A 350 32.20 -13.96 5.06
C PRO A 350 32.76 -13.57 6.43
N ALA A 351 34.01 -13.95 6.73
CA ALA A 351 34.65 -13.64 8.02
C ALA A 351 34.66 -12.13 8.34
N LYS A 352 34.76 -11.29 7.31
CA LYS A 352 34.68 -9.82 7.42
C LYS A 352 33.34 -9.34 8.01
N THR A 353 32.25 -10.05 7.73
CA THR A 353 30.91 -9.75 8.26
C THR A 353 30.84 -10.01 9.77
N ALA A 354 31.43 -11.11 10.26
CA ALA A 354 31.49 -11.40 11.69
C ALA A 354 32.26 -10.32 12.47
N VAL A 355 33.38 -9.83 11.92
CA VAL A 355 34.14 -8.71 12.51
C VAL A 355 33.30 -7.44 12.58
N GLN A 356 32.53 -7.12 11.52
CA GLN A 356 31.68 -5.93 11.50
C GLN A 356 30.58 -5.97 12.58
N VAL A 357 30.00 -7.15 12.82
CA VAL A 357 29.03 -7.35 13.90
C VAL A 357 29.65 -7.16 15.28
N LEU A 358 30.86 -7.70 15.51
CA LEU A 358 31.55 -7.51 16.79
C LEU A 358 31.85 -6.04 17.05
N ILE A 359 32.22 -5.28 16.01
CA ILE A 359 32.44 -3.84 16.11
C ILE A 359 31.14 -3.10 16.44
N SER A 360 30.02 -3.43 15.78
CA SER A 360 28.73 -2.77 16.06
C SER A 360 28.26 -3.03 17.50
N GLN A 361 28.38 -4.28 17.98
CA GLN A 361 28.08 -4.63 19.37
C GLN A 361 28.98 -3.88 20.37
N GLN A 362 30.28 -3.77 20.07
CA GLN A 362 31.21 -3.03 20.93
C GLN A 362 30.85 -1.54 21.01
N CYS A 363 30.45 -0.92 19.89
CA CYS A 363 29.98 0.46 19.85
C CYS A 363 28.69 0.68 20.65
N GLN A 364 27.71 -0.23 20.51
CA GLN A 364 26.46 -0.18 21.29
C GLN A 364 26.72 -0.32 22.80
N LEU A 365 27.59 -1.25 23.21
CA LEU A 365 27.99 -1.40 24.62
C LEU A 365 28.67 -0.13 25.15
N LYS A 366 29.59 0.46 24.36
CA LYS A 366 30.26 1.72 24.73
C LYS A 366 29.26 2.86 24.89
N SER A 367 28.25 2.97 24.02
CA SER A 367 27.24 4.05 24.12
C SER A 367 26.35 3.90 25.35
N LEU A 368 25.96 2.67 25.70
CA LEU A 368 25.19 2.38 26.93
C LEU A 368 26.00 2.71 28.19
N LEU A 369 27.30 2.41 28.19
CA LEU A 369 28.21 2.77 29.28
C LEU A 369 28.41 4.29 29.42
N HIS A 370 28.54 5.02 28.30
CA HIS A 370 28.64 6.49 28.32
C HIS A 370 27.32 7.18 28.69
N GLY A 371 26.17 6.65 28.24
CA GLY A 371 24.85 7.14 28.63
C GLY A 371 24.57 7.00 30.13
N THR A 372 25.20 6.00 30.78
CA THR A 372 25.14 5.81 32.23
C THR A 372 26.01 6.82 32.99
N ASN A 373 27.13 7.26 32.42
CA ASN A 373 28.03 8.25 33.04
C ASN A 373 27.50 9.69 33.01
N ASN A 374 26.48 9.99 32.19
CA ASN A 374 25.89 11.33 32.10
C ASN A 374 24.90 11.68 33.25
N TYR A 375 24.60 10.73 34.15
CA TYR A 375 23.78 11.00 35.34
C TYR A 375 24.59 11.46 36.57
N SER A 376 25.92 11.57 36.48
CA SER A 376 26.76 12.05 37.61
C SER A 376 27.40 13.43 37.40
N ALA A 377 27.08 14.14 36.31
CA ALA A 377 27.68 15.44 35.99
C ALA A 377 26.81 16.65 36.39
N TYR A 378 25.98 16.50 37.44
CA TYR A 378 25.15 17.59 37.99
C TYR A 378 25.54 17.98 39.42
N THR A 379 26.82 17.86 39.78
CA THR A 379 27.38 18.48 40.99
C THR A 379 28.87 18.72 40.80
N ASP A 380 29.25 19.53 39.81
CA ASP A 380 30.36 20.50 39.99
C ASP A 380 30.41 21.45 38.79
N ARG A 381 29.65 22.53 38.86
CA ARG A 381 29.89 23.72 38.04
C ARG A 381 29.81 24.92 38.95
N LEU A 382 30.97 25.41 39.36
CA LEU A 382 31.11 26.78 39.82
C LEU A 382 32.51 27.32 39.50
N CYS A 383 32.52 28.41 38.71
CA CYS A 383 33.55 29.44 38.60
C CYS A 383 34.86 29.07 37.85
N THR A 384 35.47 29.90 37.00
CA THR A 384 35.21 31.30 36.57
C THR A 384 36.08 31.61 35.33
N SER A 385 35.55 32.47 34.44
CA SER A 385 36.20 33.55 33.64
C SER A 385 37.70 33.46 33.29
N THR A 386 38.21 33.85 32.11
CA THR A 386 38.00 35.13 31.41
C THR A 386 38.70 35.08 30.03
N GLU A 387 38.11 35.78 29.07
CA GLU A 387 38.59 36.37 27.81
C GLU A 387 40.09 36.26 27.38
N VAL A 388 40.35 36.08 26.08
CA VAL A 388 40.74 37.15 25.11
C VAL A 388 41.28 36.55 23.80
N ARG A 389 40.75 37.13 22.73
CA ARG A 389 41.11 37.12 21.29
C ARG A 389 42.60 37.39 21.00
N SER A 390 43.22 36.63 20.10
CA SER A 390 44.07 37.19 19.02
C SER A 390 44.38 36.18 17.91
N LYS A 391 44.55 36.76 16.72
CA LYS A 391 44.62 36.20 15.38
C LYS A 391 45.96 36.66 14.81
N GLY A 392 46.76 35.80 14.19
CA GLY A 392 47.97 36.24 13.49
C GLY A 392 48.93 35.12 13.12
N MET A 393 49.18 34.97 11.83
CA MET A 393 49.98 33.96 11.13
C MET A 393 51.48 33.98 11.50
N LYS A 394 52.15 32.82 11.43
CA LYS A 394 53.26 32.52 10.48
C LYS A 394 53.88 31.13 10.71
N ASP A 395 53.86 30.34 9.64
CA ASP A 395 54.85 29.42 9.04
C ASP A 395 55.81 28.53 9.86
N GLU A 396 55.73 27.25 9.47
CA GLU A 396 56.77 26.23 9.25
C GLU A 396 57.74 25.82 10.37
N ALA A 397 57.60 24.56 10.83
CA ALA A 397 58.67 23.57 10.81
C ALA A 397 58.19 22.16 11.25
N ASN A 398 58.63 21.16 10.49
CA ASN A 398 58.75 19.71 10.78
C ASN A 398 58.35 19.19 12.17
N GLY A 399 57.43 18.23 12.19
CA GLY A 399 57.19 17.33 13.32
C GLY A 399 57.25 15.86 12.88
N GLN A 400 58.33 15.18 13.24
CA GLN A 400 58.39 13.72 13.30
C GLN A 400 57.36 13.23 14.32
N VAL A 401 56.51 12.30 13.91
CA VAL A 401 55.54 11.63 14.79
C VAL A 401 56.29 10.58 15.59
N GLU A 402 56.58 10.90 16.84
CA GLU A 402 57.12 9.98 17.84
C GLU A 402 55.94 9.21 18.47
N LEU A 403 55.97 7.89 18.31
CA LEU A 403 55.06 6.92 18.94
C LEU A 403 55.22 6.96 20.46
N TYR A 404 54.13 7.22 21.18
CA TYR A 404 54.02 6.85 22.60
C TYR A 404 52.99 5.72 22.78
N ASP A 405 53.54 4.55 23.12
CA ASP A 405 52.85 3.36 23.62
C ASP A 405 52.26 3.65 25.01
N GLY A 406 50.95 3.94 25.04
CA GLY A 406 50.17 4.08 26.27
C GLY A 406 49.40 2.80 26.57
N LYS A 407 50.02 1.86 27.29
CA LYS A 407 49.36 0.67 27.83
C LYS A 407 48.31 1.08 28.88
N LEU A 408 47.08 1.32 28.43
CA LEU A 408 45.92 1.57 29.30
C LEU A 408 45.51 0.27 30.01
N ASP A 409 45.52 0.31 31.33
CA ASP A 409 45.22 -0.80 32.24
C ASP A 409 43.71 -1.13 32.27
N VAL A 410 43.21 -1.78 31.21
CA VAL A 410 41.82 -2.24 31.06
C VAL A 410 41.42 -3.28 32.12
N SER A 411 42.40 -3.92 32.78
CA SER A 411 42.16 -4.97 33.77
C SER A 411 41.56 -4.44 35.08
N SER A 412 42.00 -3.26 35.51
CA SER A 412 41.55 -2.63 36.77
C SER A 412 40.07 -2.23 36.71
N ASP A 413 39.61 -1.67 35.60
CA ASP A 413 38.23 -1.18 35.49
C ASP A 413 37.21 -2.30 35.29
N CYS A 414 37.58 -3.39 34.62
CA CYS A 414 36.76 -4.61 34.55
C CYS A 414 36.49 -5.24 35.92
N SER A 415 37.46 -5.14 36.84
CA SER A 415 37.29 -5.65 38.21
C SER A 415 36.29 -4.81 39.02
N LYS A 416 36.32 -3.49 38.86
CA LYS A 416 35.40 -2.55 39.53
C LYS A 416 33.96 -2.72 39.02
N LEU A 417 33.79 -2.85 37.70
CA LEU A 417 32.47 -3.05 37.09
C LEU A 417 31.83 -4.37 37.56
N ARG A 418 32.63 -5.44 37.69
CA ARG A 418 32.16 -6.72 38.24
C ARG A 418 31.67 -6.59 39.68
N ALA A 419 32.38 -5.85 40.52
CA ALA A 419 31.97 -5.60 41.91
C ALA A 419 30.67 -4.78 41.99
N GLN A 420 30.50 -3.78 41.11
CA GLN A 420 29.25 -3.00 41.04
C GLN A 420 28.05 -3.83 40.58
N LEU A 421 28.23 -4.70 39.58
CA LEU A 421 27.19 -5.62 39.11
C LEU A 421 26.73 -6.57 40.22
N GLN A 422 27.67 -7.13 40.99
CA GLN A 422 27.33 -7.96 42.15
C GLN A 422 26.58 -7.17 43.23
N GLY A 423 26.97 -5.92 43.47
CA GLY A 423 26.25 -5.03 44.39
C GLY A 423 24.82 -4.71 43.93
N MET A 424 24.59 -4.50 42.63
CA MET A 424 23.26 -4.29 42.07
C MET A 424 22.40 -5.56 42.18
N GLN A 425 22.96 -6.73 41.88
CA GLN A 425 22.26 -8.01 42.03
C GLN A 425 21.79 -8.25 43.48
N TRP A 426 22.63 -7.91 44.47
CA TRP A 426 22.25 -8.00 45.88
C TRP A 426 21.07 -7.10 46.24
N ARG A 427 21.09 -5.84 45.78
CA ARG A 427 20.00 -4.88 46.03
C ARG A 427 18.69 -5.31 45.38
N VAL A 428 18.74 -5.87 44.16
CA VAL A 428 17.55 -6.43 43.49
C VAL A 428 16.97 -7.58 44.32
N MET A 429 17.81 -8.48 44.82
CA MET A 429 17.36 -9.58 45.67
C MET A 429 16.70 -9.10 46.98
N GLU A 430 17.23 -8.04 47.61
CA GLU A 430 16.60 -7.42 48.78
C GLU A 430 15.27 -6.75 48.45
N LEU A 431 15.19 -6.03 47.33
CA LEU A 431 13.95 -5.39 46.85
C LEU A 431 12.88 -6.43 46.56
N GLU A 432 13.23 -7.53 45.90
CA GLU A 432 12.29 -8.63 45.67
C GLU A 432 11.80 -9.23 46.99
N LYS A 433 12.69 -9.40 47.98
CA LYS A 433 12.32 -9.89 49.31
C LYS A 433 11.38 -8.91 50.02
N ALA A 434 11.59 -7.60 49.88
CA ALA A 434 10.70 -6.56 50.40
C ALA A 434 9.33 -6.59 49.70
N CYS A 435 9.30 -6.70 48.36
CA CYS A 435 8.08 -6.83 47.58
C CYS A 435 7.27 -8.07 47.97
N ARG A 436 7.91 -9.22 48.17
CA ARG A 436 7.23 -10.44 48.65
C ARG A 436 6.61 -10.25 50.05
N LYS A 437 7.31 -9.57 50.96
CA LYS A 437 6.77 -9.22 52.29
C LYS A 437 5.57 -8.28 52.16
N MET A 438 5.66 -7.25 51.33
CA MET A 438 4.58 -6.30 51.09
C MET A 438 3.36 -7.00 50.49
N GLN A 439 3.54 -7.87 49.49
CA GLN A 439 2.47 -8.68 48.90
C GLN A 439 1.77 -9.57 49.94
N THR A 440 2.54 -10.14 50.87
CA THR A 440 1.98 -10.94 51.96
C THR A 440 1.17 -10.08 52.93
N GLN A 441 1.61 -8.84 53.20
CA GLN A 441 0.86 -7.89 54.04
C GLN A 441 -0.40 -7.38 53.36
N THR A 442 -0.36 -7.03 52.07
CA THR A 442 -1.56 -6.63 51.31
C THR A 442 -2.56 -7.77 51.22
N ALA A 443 -2.11 -9.01 51.02
CA ALA A 443 -2.99 -10.18 51.07
C ALA A 443 -3.68 -10.34 52.44
N LYS A 444 -2.96 -10.10 53.55
CA LYS A 444 -3.54 -10.13 54.91
C LYS A 444 -4.56 -9.00 55.14
N ILE A 445 -4.29 -7.79 54.64
CA ILE A 445 -5.19 -6.63 54.74
C ILE A 445 -6.47 -6.85 53.92
N ILE A 446 -6.36 -7.44 52.73
CA ILE A 446 -7.52 -7.77 51.89
C ILE A 446 -8.37 -8.84 52.60
N LYS A 447 -7.74 -9.83 53.23
CA LYS A 447 -8.45 -10.89 53.97
C LYS A 447 -9.14 -10.36 55.24
N SER A 448 -8.57 -9.38 55.94
CA SER A 448 -9.22 -8.75 57.11
C SER A 448 -10.38 -7.82 56.71
N ARG A 449 -10.30 -7.14 55.57
CA ARG A 449 -11.40 -6.31 55.03
C ARG A 449 -12.62 -7.14 54.61
N LEU A 450 -12.41 -8.35 54.08
CA LEU A 450 -13.49 -9.28 53.71
C LEU A 450 -14.17 -9.95 54.92
N SER A 451 -13.51 -10.00 56.08
CA SER A 451 -14.08 -10.54 57.33
C SER A 451 -14.91 -9.52 58.13
N GLY A 452 -14.88 -8.23 57.77
CA GLY A 452 -15.48 -7.13 58.54
C GLY A 452 -16.84 -6.63 58.05
N HIS A 453 -17.48 -7.28 57.07
CA HIS A 453 -18.76 -6.86 56.49
C HIS A 453 -19.88 -7.91 56.66
N GLY A 454 -20.07 -8.36 57.91
CA GLY A 454 -21.12 -9.29 58.31
C GLY A 454 -22.06 -8.72 59.37
N HIS A 455 -22.71 -7.59 59.11
CA HIS A 455 -23.89 -7.16 59.87
C HIS A 455 -25.01 -6.70 58.93
N THR A 456 -25.77 -7.69 58.44
CA THR A 456 -27.09 -7.50 57.85
C THR A 456 -28.07 -7.11 58.96
N ARG A 457 -28.41 -5.82 59.07
CA ARG A 457 -29.57 -5.36 59.85
C ARG A 457 -30.84 -5.65 59.03
N SER A 458 -31.62 -6.61 59.51
CA SER A 458 -33.00 -6.87 59.09
C SER A 458 -33.92 -5.69 59.43
N LEU A 459 -34.71 -5.23 58.46
CA LEU A 459 -35.86 -4.35 58.69
C LEU A 459 -37.14 -5.19 58.97
N PRO A 460 -38.06 -4.73 59.83
CA PRO A 460 -39.14 -5.57 60.36
C PRO A 460 -40.41 -5.58 59.49
N ARG A 461 -41.11 -6.72 59.55
CA ARG A 461 -42.46 -6.95 59.03
C ARG A 461 -43.50 -6.09 59.77
N LEU A 462 -44.48 -5.55 59.05
CA LEU A 462 -45.79 -5.21 59.57
C LEU A 462 -46.84 -6.09 58.86
N CYS A 463 -47.65 -6.78 59.67
CA CYS A 463 -48.84 -7.51 59.24
C CYS A 463 -50.07 -6.60 59.34
N SER A 464 -50.88 -6.59 58.29
CA SER A 464 -52.37 -6.54 58.21
C SER A 464 -52.78 -5.82 56.94
#